data_AF-A0A9E6AH91-F1
#
_entry.id   AF-A0A9E6AH91-F1
#
_cell.length_a   1.000
_cell.length_b   1.000
_cell.length_c   1.000
_cell.angle_alpha   90.00
_cell.angle_beta   90.00
_cell.angle_gamma   90.00
#
_symmetry.space_group_name_H-M   'P 1'
#
loop_
_entity.id
_entity.type
_entity.pdbx_description
1 polymer ?
#
loop_
_entity_poly.entity_id
_entity_poly.type
_entity_poly.pdbx_seq_one_letter_code
_entity_poly.pdbx_strand_id
1 'polypeptide(L)' 'MNAQELREKTPDQLRDELTALKKEAFNLRFQQATNQLENTARMRQVRRDVARVNTILNEKAAQAAAE' A
#
# COMPACT_ATOMS: atom_id res chain seq x y z
N MET A 1 2.38 2.72 8.64
CA MET A 1 2.27 1.25 8.53
C MET A 1 3.54 0.60 9.02
N ASN A 2 3.40 -0.34 9.97
CA ASN A 2 4.51 -1.17 10.43
C ASN A 2 4.56 -2.46 9.59
N ALA A 3 5.78 -2.93 9.28
CA ALA A 3 5.95 -4.13 8.46
C ALA A 3 5.51 -5.41 9.18
N GLN A 4 5.58 -5.43 10.52
CA GLN A 4 5.15 -6.57 11.34
C GLN A 4 3.63 -6.78 11.24
N GLU A 5 2.85 -5.72 11.41
CA GLU A 5 1.38 -5.74 11.28
C GLU A 5 0.92 -6.23 9.89
N LEU A 6 1.65 -5.87 8.83
CA LEU A 6 1.33 -6.30 7.47
C LEU A 6 1.63 -7.79 7.22
N ARG A 7 2.61 -8.38 7.94
CA ARG A 7 2.94 -9.80 7.79
C ARG A 7 1.90 -10.71 8.45
N GLU A 8 1.27 -10.23 9.53
CA GLU A 8 0.21 -10.95 10.26
C GLU A 8 -1.10 -11.04 9.46
N LYS A 9 -1.34 -10.12 8.54
CA LYS A 9 -2.55 -10.10 7.70
C LYS A 9 -2.59 -11.25 6.68
N THR A 10 -3.80 -11.66 6.30
CA THR A 10 -3.99 -12.66 5.25
C THR A 10 -3.70 -12.07 3.85
N PRO A 11 -3.37 -12.90 2.84
CA PRO A 11 -3.16 -12.41 1.48
C PRO A 11 -4.35 -11.61 0.92
N ASP A 12 -5.58 -11.99 1.27
CA ASP A 12 -6.78 -11.29 0.81
C ASP A 12 -6.95 -9.93 1.50
N GLN A 13 -6.71 -9.85 2.80
CA GLN A 13 -6.70 -8.57 3.52
C GLN A 13 -5.63 -7.61 2.95
N LEU A 14 -4.46 -8.14 2.56
CA LEU A 14 -3.42 -7.35 1.91
C LEU A 14 -3.83 -6.84 0.52
N ARG A 15 -4.61 -7.61 -0.24
CA ARG A 15 -5.17 -7.17 -1.54
C ARG A 15 -6.22 -6.08 -1.37
N ASP A 16 -7.07 -6.19 -0.37
CA ASP A 16 -8.07 -5.17 -0.05
C ASP A 16 -7.40 -3.85 0.35
N GLU A 17 -6.39 -3.94 1.22
CA GLU A 17 -5.64 -2.77 1.67
C GLU A 17 -4.83 -2.11 0.54
N LEU A 18 -4.26 -2.92 -0.35
CA LEU A 18 -3.63 -2.44 -1.57
C LEU A 18 -4.61 -1.67 -2.46
N THR A 19 -5.84 -2.14 -2.56
CA THR A 19 -6.90 -1.46 -3.34
C THR A 19 -7.28 -0.13 -2.70
N ALA A 20 -7.43 -0.10 -1.37
CA ALA A 20 -7.68 1.13 -0.62
C ALA A 20 -6.55 2.15 -0.80
N LEU A 21 -5.28 1.73 -0.65
CA LEU A 21 -4.11 2.58 -0.83
C LEU A 21 -3.98 3.11 -2.26
N LYS A 22 -4.34 2.32 -3.28
CA LYS A 22 -4.37 2.79 -4.68
C LYS A 22 -5.43 3.86 -4.90
N LYS A 23 -6.62 3.70 -4.30
CA LYS A 23 -7.69 4.72 -4.36
C LYS A 23 -7.25 6.01 -3.66
N GLU A 24 -6.61 5.90 -2.51
CA GLU A 24 -6.03 7.05 -1.82
C GLU A 24 -4.96 7.75 -2.66
N ALA A 25 -4.04 7.00 -3.26
CA ALA A 25 -3.01 7.55 -4.15
C ALA A 25 -3.61 8.29 -5.35
N PHE A 26 -4.70 7.77 -5.93
CA PHE A 26 -5.43 8.44 -7.00
C PHE A 26 -6.03 9.77 -6.52
N ASN A 27 -6.71 9.77 -5.37
CA ASN A 27 -7.29 10.97 -4.79
C ASN A 27 -6.23 12.02 -4.47
N LEU A 28 -5.08 11.62 -3.93
CA LEU A 28 -3.96 12.54 -3.64
C LEU A 28 -3.35 13.14 -4.92
N ARG A 29 -3.27 12.37 -6.01
CA ARG A 29 -2.87 12.90 -7.32
C ARG A 29 -3.88 13.88 -7.89
N PHE A 30 -5.17 13.60 -7.71
CA PHE A 30 -6.24 14.51 -8.12
C PHE A 30 -6.18 15.83 -7.34
N GLN A 31 -6.05 15.76 -6.01
CA GLN A 31 -5.87 16.94 -5.14
C GLN A 31 -4.61 17.73 -5.48
N GLN A 32 -3.52 17.05 -5.86
CA GLN A 32 -2.31 17.70 -6.33
C GLN A 32 -2.55 18.49 -7.62
N ALA A 33 -3.29 17.90 -8.57
CA ALA A 33 -3.61 18.54 -9.84
C ALA A 33 -4.55 19.75 -9.67
N THR A 34 -5.44 19.73 -8.68
CA THR A 34 -6.34 20.85 -8.34
C THR A 34 -5.71 21.88 -7.40
N ASN A 35 -4.44 21.71 -7.00
CA ASN A 35 -3.75 22.52 -5.99
C ASN A 35 -4.46 22.56 -4.62
N GLN A 36 -5.23 21.52 -4.29
CA GLN A 36 -5.94 21.37 -3.01
C GLN A 36 -5.22 20.41 -2.04
N LEU A 37 -3.99 20.02 -2.37
CA LEU A 37 -3.24 19.07 -1.56
C LEU A 37 -2.60 19.77 -0.34
N GLU A 38 -3.19 19.56 0.83
CA GLU A 38 -2.69 20.14 2.09
C GLU A 38 -1.44 19.43 2.62
N ASN A 39 -1.34 18.10 2.43
CA ASN A 39 -0.25 17.29 2.97
C ASN A 39 0.52 16.54 1.88
N THR A 40 1.62 17.13 1.43
CA THR A 40 2.52 16.54 0.41
C THR A 40 3.28 15.32 0.94
N ALA A 41 3.55 15.25 2.25
CA ALA A 41 4.24 14.11 2.86
C ALA A 41 3.40 12.83 2.78
N ARG A 42 2.06 12.95 2.82
CA ARG A 42 1.14 11.81 2.70
C ARG A 42 1.31 11.08 1.37
N MET A 43 1.57 11.78 0.28
CA MET A 43 1.83 11.17 -1.02
C MET A 43 3.05 10.23 -1.00
N ARG A 44 4.13 10.64 -0.32
CA ARG A 44 5.33 9.80 -0.15
C ARG A 44 5.05 8.60 0.77
N GLN A 45 4.25 8.78 1.82
CA GLN A 45 3.85 7.71 2.72
C GLN A 45 3.04 6.64 1.98
N VAL A 46 1.96 7.03 1.28
CA VAL A 46 1.09 6.10 0.55
C VAL A 46 1.89 5.32 -0.50
N ARG A 47 2.82 5.96 -1.22
CA ARG A 47 3.71 5.25 -2.17
C ARG A 47 4.55 4.17 -1.49
N ARG A 48 5.10 4.45 -0.30
CA ARG A 48 5.89 3.47 0.46
C ARG A 48 5.01 2.36 1.03
N ASP A 49 3.81 2.69 1.49
CA ASP A 49 2.86 1.74 2.04
C ASP A 49 2.44 0.73 0.95
N VAL A 50 2.11 1.18 -0.26
CA VAL A 50 1.85 0.31 -1.42
C VAL A 50 3.04 -0.60 -1.72
N ALA A 51 4.26 -0.06 -1.71
CA ALA A 51 5.46 -0.87 -1.98
C ALA A 51 5.67 -1.96 -0.91
N ARG A 52 5.45 -1.66 0.37
CA ARG A 52 5.54 -2.66 1.45
C ARG A 52 4.51 -3.77 1.31
N VAL A 53 3.25 -3.43 1.00
CA VAL A 53 2.19 -4.43 0.80
C VAL A 53 2.52 -5.36 -0.36
N ASN A 54 2.98 -4.82 -1.50
CA ASN A 54 3.43 -5.63 -2.64
C ASN A 54 4.60 -6.55 -2.27
N THR A 55 5.55 -6.05 -1.49
CA THR A 55 6.72 -6.83 -1.06
C THR A 55 6.27 -8.03 -0.22
N ILE A 56 5.38 -7.82 0.75
CA ILE A 56 4.88 -8.90 1.61
C ILE A 56 4.01 -9.89 0.85
N LEU A 57 3.19 -9.43 -0.10
CA LEU A 57 2.45 -10.32 -0.99
C LEU A 57 3.39 -11.23 -1.79
N ASN A 58 4.50 -10.68 -2.29
CA ASN A 58 5.52 -11.45 -2.99
C ASN A 58 6.27 -12.40 -2.06
N GLU A 59 6.62 -11.97 -0.83
CA GLU A 59 7.23 -12.83 0.20
C GLU A 59 6.33 -14.05 0.49
N LYS A 60 5.02 -13.82 0.70
CA LYS A 60 4.04 -14.90 0.95
C LYS A 60 3.87 -15.83 -0.26
N ALA A 61 3.84 -15.28 -1.48
CA ALA A 61 3.76 -16.08 -2.69
C ALA A 61 5.01 -16.95 -2.90
N ALA A 62 6.20 -16.41 -2.61
CA ALA A 62 7.45 -17.15 -2.69
C ALA A 62 7.54 -18.26 -1.64
N GLN A 63 7.05 -18.02 -0.42
CA GLN A 63 6.94 -19.06 0.61
C GLN A 63 6.00 -20.19 0.19
N ALA A 64 4.81 -19.86 -0.33
CA ALA A 64 3.84 -20.85 -0.80
C ALA A 64 4.32 -21.67 -2.02
N ALA A 65 5.31 -21.18 -2.77
CA ALA A 65 5.91 -21.90 -3.90
C ALA A 65 7.15 -22.72 -3.51
N ALA A 66 7.69 -22.50 -2.31
CA ALA A 66 8.84 -23.23 -1.77
C ALA A 66 8.42 -24.47 -0.95
N GLU A 67 7.16 -24.52 -0.51
CA GLU A 67 6.47 -25.72 0.00
C GLU A 67 5.87 -26.55 -1.15
#